data_AF-A0A235IJ54-F1
#
_entry.id   AF-A0A235IJ54-F1
#
_cell.length_a   1.000
_cell.length_b   1.000
_cell.length_c   1.000
_cell.angle_alpha   90.00
_cell.angle_beta   90.00
_cell.angle_gamma   90.00
#
_symmetry.space_group_name_H-M   'P 1'
#
loop_
_entity.id
_entity.type
_entity.pdbx_description
1 polymer ?
#
loop_
_entity_poly.entity_id
_entity_poly.type
_entity_poly.pdbx_seq_one_letter_code
_entity_poly.pdbx_strand_id
1 'polypeptide(L)'
;MSLETETLQATPPTSTFEKLEEKQEFNWRQCWYPVTFVQDLPANRPHSFSLYDEPLVLFKNKDGQFICLADRCPHRTAKLSEGQIIDGKIECLYHGWQFGSDGQCLHIPQLATDAKIPVNACVPSFKVVERQGMIWVWAGEKETAVDEIIPILPDLDKSGFVCADFTLDLPYDQTYLVENVIDPAHVAISHHGTRGGSNRKNAQPLEMEVLKNSVQGVKGRWRGTNKSNEAWKYVDFVAPSLVLNTAYIEKKDWTFGLALYSIPLGKGRCRLLARGYRNFMTWGVKLRPRWLDHLNTNKILEQDLPLIAGQQAEIERLGRSLKELYLPLKTSDTLVIEYRKWLDKFGSSLPFYHGYSTFKNVENGELDSKPILLDRFSRHTLICSSCNRAYQVTNRVKQSCIGVAIALAAVAILADDSTIKIAAISVSIAAIIISVMAHTLKTRFEHSYTRH
;
A
#
# COMPACT_ATOMS: atom_id res chain seq x y z
N MET A 1 26.07 61.87 62.06
CA MET A 1 26.02 61.33 60.68
C MET A 1 25.47 59.92 60.77
N SER A 2 24.15 59.81 60.71
CA SER A 2 23.40 58.55 60.66
C SER A 2 23.33 58.10 59.20
N LEU A 3 23.82 56.91 58.92
CA LEU A 3 23.81 56.26 57.61
C LEU A 3 22.40 55.72 57.34
N GLU A 4 21.76 56.20 56.28
CA GLU A 4 20.55 55.62 55.70
C GLU A 4 20.93 54.41 54.83
N THR A 5 20.27 53.28 55.07
CA THR A 5 20.33 52.06 54.26
C THR A 5 19.34 52.15 53.11
N GLU A 6 19.82 52.26 51.87
CA GLU A 6 19.04 51.97 50.66
C GLU A 6 18.94 50.45 50.44
N THR A 7 17.74 49.90 50.53
CA THR A 7 17.42 48.55 50.06
C THR A 7 17.22 48.54 48.55
N LEU A 8 18.22 48.04 47.82
CA LEU A 8 18.09 47.67 46.40
C LEU A 8 17.15 46.46 46.26
N GLN A 9 15.98 46.67 45.66
CA GLN A 9 15.11 45.59 45.20
C GLN A 9 15.77 44.87 44.02
N ALA A 10 16.14 43.61 44.21
CA ALA A 10 16.58 42.74 43.13
C ALA A 10 15.37 42.35 42.25
N THR A 11 15.34 42.86 41.03
CA THR A 11 14.50 42.33 39.96
C THR A 11 14.93 40.88 39.68
N PRO A 12 14.02 39.90 39.63
CA PRO A 12 14.41 38.54 39.26
C PRO A 12 14.91 38.56 37.81
N PRO A 13 15.98 37.82 37.47
CA PRO A 13 16.40 37.73 36.09
C PRO A 13 15.29 37.03 35.32
N THR A 14 14.65 37.77 34.41
CA THR A 14 13.80 37.25 33.35
C THR A 14 14.68 36.32 32.52
N SER A 15 14.72 35.05 32.91
CA SER A 15 15.57 34.06 32.28
C SER A 15 15.00 33.82 30.89
N THR A 16 15.74 34.30 29.90
CA THR A 16 15.56 34.18 28.45
C THR A 16 15.82 32.73 28.01
N PHE A 17 15.26 31.78 28.75
CA PHE A 17 15.24 30.35 28.46
C PHE A 17 13.80 29.92 28.17
N GLU A 18 13.12 30.64 27.28
CA GLU A 18 12.34 29.91 26.29
C GLU A 18 13.37 29.11 25.50
N LYS A 19 13.62 27.86 25.94
CA LYS A 19 14.10 26.84 25.03
C LYS A 19 13.20 26.98 23.81
N LEU A 20 13.76 27.47 22.71
CA LEU A 20 13.37 27.06 21.39
C LEU A 20 13.47 25.53 21.43
N GLU A 21 12.42 24.86 21.90
CA GLU A 21 12.15 23.50 21.50
C GLU A 21 12.11 23.61 19.99
N GLU A 22 13.20 23.23 19.32
CA GLU A 22 13.17 22.95 17.90
C GLU A 22 11.92 22.12 17.69
N LYS A 23 10.92 22.70 17.02
CA LYS A 23 9.71 21.99 16.67
C LYS A 23 10.19 20.79 15.88
N GLN A 24 10.23 19.63 16.52
CA GLN A 24 10.55 18.39 15.84
C GLN A 24 9.53 18.28 14.73
N GLU A 25 9.99 18.38 13.48
CA GLU A 25 9.16 18.26 12.30
C GLU A 25 9.42 16.88 11.69
N PHE A 26 8.37 16.22 11.20
CA PHE A 26 8.56 15.01 10.41
C PHE A 26 9.06 15.41 9.03
N ASN A 27 10.09 14.74 8.49
CA ASN A 27 10.55 14.96 7.12
C ASN A 27 10.27 13.72 6.26
N TRP A 28 9.28 13.82 5.38
CA TRP A 28 8.88 12.71 4.51
C TRP A 28 9.96 12.28 3.51
N ARG A 29 10.92 13.17 3.18
CA ARG A 29 12.07 12.82 2.32
C ARG A 29 13.12 12.01 3.08
N GLN A 30 13.15 12.07 4.40
CA GLN A 30 14.10 11.30 5.23
C GLN A 30 13.44 10.04 5.78
N CYS A 31 12.72 9.31 4.92
CA CYS A 31 11.97 8.12 5.28
C CYS A 31 12.11 7.02 4.25
N TRP A 32 11.98 5.79 4.74
CA TRP A 32 11.83 4.59 3.92
C TRP A 32 10.37 4.31 3.62
N TYR A 33 10.06 4.07 2.35
CA TYR A 33 8.74 3.64 1.91
C TYR A 33 8.82 2.23 1.34
N PRO A 34 8.00 1.29 1.82
CA PRO A 34 7.91 -0.03 1.21
C PRO A 34 7.07 0.09 -0.06
N VAL A 35 7.62 -0.20 -1.24
CA VAL A 35 6.93 0.10 -2.51
C VAL A 35 6.16 -1.09 -3.08
N THR A 36 6.63 -2.31 -2.81
CA THR A 36 6.00 -3.57 -3.26
C THR A 36 6.63 -4.79 -2.57
N PHE A 37 5.96 -5.95 -2.68
CA PHE A 37 6.54 -7.23 -2.31
C PHE A 37 7.41 -7.79 -3.44
N VAL A 38 8.55 -8.38 -3.09
CA VAL A 38 9.52 -8.95 -4.05
C VAL A 38 8.86 -10.00 -4.96
N GLN A 39 7.99 -10.84 -4.40
CA GLN A 39 7.25 -11.89 -5.12
C GLN A 39 6.25 -11.38 -6.16
N ASP A 40 5.89 -10.09 -6.11
CA ASP A 40 4.95 -9.47 -7.04
C ASP A 40 5.67 -8.63 -8.12
N LEU A 41 7.00 -8.52 -8.04
CA LEU A 41 7.80 -7.84 -9.06
C LEU A 41 7.95 -8.68 -10.33
N PRO A 42 7.80 -8.05 -11.51
CA PRO A 42 8.12 -8.72 -12.77
C PRO A 42 9.63 -8.99 -12.89
N ALA A 43 9.99 -10.12 -13.50
CA ALA A 43 11.39 -10.49 -13.69
C ALA A 43 12.10 -9.64 -14.77
N ASN A 44 11.42 -9.36 -15.89
CA ASN A 44 12.05 -8.89 -17.13
C ASN A 44 11.44 -7.58 -17.67
N ARG A 45 10.73 -6.81 -16.84
CA ARG A 45 10.21 -5.50 -17.24
C ARG A 45 10.33 -4.50 -16.09
N PRO A 46 10.39 -3.20 -16.38
CA PRO A 46 10.33 -2.18 -15.34
C PRO A 46 9.02 -2.24 -14.55
N HIS A 47 9.05 -1.78 -13.31
CA HIS A 47 7.89 -1.61 -12.43
C HIS A 47 7.71 -0.11 -12.14
N SER A 48 6.64 0.48 -12.67
CA SER A 48 6.28 1.87 -12.42
C SER A 48 5.54 2.01 -11.09
N PHE A 49 5.87 3.05 -10.33
CA PHE A 49 5.08 3.53 -9.20
C PHE A 49 5.31 5.04 -9.03
N SER A 50 4.74 5.63 -7.99
CA SER A 50 5.00 7.03 -7.63
C SER A 50 5.00 7.19 -6.13
N LEU A 51 5.64 8.27 -5.67
CA LEU A 51 5.63 8.70 -4.28
C LEU A 51 5.27 10.18 -4.24
N TYR A 52 4.11 10.52 -3.66
CA TYR A 52 3.55 11.88 -3.69
C TYR A 52 3.59 12.53 -5.09
N ASP A 53 3.06 11.83 -6.10
CA ASP A 53 3.05 12.27 -7.50
C ASP A 53 4.41 12.34 -8.20
N GLU A 54 5.51 12.00 -7.53
CA GLU A 54 6.83 11.85 -8.18
C GLU A 54 6.92 10.46 -8.83
N PRO A 55 7.02 10.37 -10.17
CA PRO A 55 7.01 9.09 -10.86
C PRO A 55 8.38 8.41 -10.77
N LEU A 56 8.38 7.13 -10.39
CA LEU A 56 9.57 6.32 -10.12
C LEU A 56 9.49 4.98 -10.85
N VAL A 57 10.65 4.45 -11.22
CA VAL A 57 10.77 3.17 -11.93
C VAL A 57 11.75 2.25 -11.21
N LEU A 58 11.29 1.03 -10.91
CA LEU A 58 12.08 -0.02 -10.30
C LEU A 58 12.40 -1.12 -11.32
N PHE A 59 13.65 -1.59 -11.38
CA PHE A 59 14.05 -2.73 -12.21
C PHE A 59 15.23 -3.49 -11.58
N LYS A 60 15.59 -4.64 -12.16
CA LYS A 60 16.79 -5.38 -11.77
C LYS A 60 17.93 -5.13 -12.75
N ASN A 61 19.12 -4.84 -12.23
CA ASN A 61 20.33 -4.83 -13.05
C ASN A 61 20.81 -6.26 -13.35
N LYS A 62 21.91 -6.38 -14.10
CA LYS A 62 22.49 -7.67 -14.52
C LYS A 62 22.98 -8.52 -13.34
N ASP A 63 23.32 -7.88 -12.22
CA ASP A 63 23.79 -8.52 -10.99
C ASP A 63 22.62 -8.90 -10.07
N GLY A 64 21.37 -8.69 -10.52
CA GLY A 64 20.15 -9.01 -9.79
C GLY A 64 19.76 -7.99 -8.72
N GLN A 65 20.50 -6.88 -8.60
CA GLN A 65 20.21 -5.81 -7.65
C GLN A 65 19.04 -4.95 -8.13
N PHE A 66 18.20 -4.53 -7.19
CA PHE A 66 17.10 -3.62 -7.48
C PHE A 66 17.58 -2.18 -7.59
N ILE A 67 17.20 -1.52 -8.68
CA ILE A 67 17.52 -0.14 -9.01
C ILE A 67 16.24 0.67 -9.06
N CYS A 68 16.21 1.83 -8.42
CA CYS A 68 15.12 2.80 -8.50
C CYS A 68 15.63 4.12 -9.09
N LEU A 69 14.99 4.57 -10.17
CA LEU A 69 15.28 5.85 -10.82
C LEU A 69 14.00 6.70 -10.90
N ALA A 70 14.17 8.01 -11.14
CA ALA A 70 13.05 8.83 -11.60
C ALA A 70 12.52 8.30 -12.94
N ASP A 71 11.21 8.17 -13.07
CA ASP A 71 10.55 7.60 -14.27
C ASP A 71 10.37 8.66 -15.36
N ARG A 72 11.47 9.30 -15.74
CA ARG A 72 11.49 10.38 -16.73
C ARG A 72 12.82 10.42 -17.46
N CYS A 73 12.81 10.12 -18.75
CA CYS A 73 13.96 10.27 -19.62
C CYS A 73 14.34 11.76 -19.74
N PRO A 74 15.60 12.17 -19.48
CA PRO A 74 16.03 13.57 -19.57
C PRO A 74 16.02 14.11 -21.00
N HIS A 75 15.95 13.25 -22.03
CA HIS A 75 15.90 13.69 -23.42
C HIS A 75 14.59 14.43 -23.74
N ARG A 76 13.43 13.79 -23.52
CA ARG A 76 12.09 14.34 -23.87
C ARG A 76 10.98 13.80 -22.96
N THR A 77 11.30 13.63 -21.68
CA THR A 77 10.37 13.29 -20.59
C THR A 77 9.57 11.99 -20.73
N ALA A 78 9.83 11.17 -21.74
CA ALA A 78 9.22 9.84 -21.89
C ALA A 78 9.46 9.00 -20.63
N LYS A 79 8.44 8.21 -20.27
CA LYS A 79 8.51 7.28 -19.14
C LYS A 79 9.52 6.17 -19.45
N LEU A 80 10.45 5.96 -18.53
CA LEU A 80 11.41 4.88 -18.61
C LEU A 80 10.75 3.54 -18.26
N SER A 81 9.66 3.55 -17.50
CA SER A 81 8.91 2.36 -17.10
C SER A 81 8.15 1.68 -18.24
N GLU A 82 7.82 2.42 -19.30
CA GLU A 82 7.35 1.88 -20.59
C GLU A 82 8.51 1.35 -21.44
N GLY A 83 9.73 1.44 -20.91
CA GLY A 83 10.99 0.98 -21.47
C GLY A 83 11.16 -0.54 -21.49
N GLN A 84 12.38 -0.94 -21.80
CA GLN A 84 12.82 -2.33 -21.66
C GLN A 84 14.14 -2.42 -20.88
N ILE A 85 14.45 -3.60 -20.35
CA ILE A 85 15.71 -3.85 -19.65
C ILE A 85 16.67 -4.58 -20.59
N ILE A 86 17.80 -3.96 -20.90
CA ILE A 86 18.85 -4.49 -21.79
C ILE A 86 20.16 -4.56 -21.01
N ASP A 87 20.69 -5.77 -20.82
CA ASP A 87 21.94 -6.03 -20.07
C ASP A 87 21.98 -5.34 -18.68
N GLY A 88 20.83 -5.30 -18.00
CA GLY A 88 20.70 -4.67 -16.69
C GLY A 88 20.62 -3.14 -16.69
N LYS A 89 20.46 -2.52 -17.87
CA LYS A 89 20.22 -1.09 -18.06
C LYS A 89 18.77 -0.86 -18.46
N ILE A 90 18.20 0.27 -18.09
CA ILE A 90 16.87 0.66 -18.57
C ILE A 90 17.00 1.44 -19.87
N GLU A 91 16.30 0.99 -20.91
CA GLU A 91 16.28 1.64 -22.23
C GLU A 91 14.95 2.36 -22.45
N CYS A 92 15.03 3.65 -22.78
CA CYS A 92 13.88 4.44 -23.17
C CYS A 92 13.41 4.05 -24.58
N LEU A 93 12.18 3.54 -24.72
CA LEU A 93 11.63 3.13 -26.03
C LEU A 93 11.38 4.28 -27.01
N TYR A 94 11.51 5.55 -26.60
CA TYR A 94 11.33 6.65 -27.54
C TYR A 94 12.54 6.78 -28.49
N HIS A 95 13.77 6.71 -27.97
CA HIS A 95 14.98 6.94 -28.77
C HIS A 95 16.15 5.98 -28.45
N GLY A 96 15.95 4.99 -27.58
CA GLY A 96 16.96 3.99 -27.24
C GLY A 96 18.06 4.48 -26.28
N TRP A 97 17.86 5.60 -25.59
CA TRP A 97 18.81 6.04 -24.55
C TRP A 97 18.80 5.04 -23.39
N GLN A 98 19.98 4.58 -22.99
CA GLN A 98 20.13 3.59 -21.92
C GLN A 98 20.74 4.20 -20.67
N PHE A 99 20.20 3.86 -19.50
CA PHE A 99 20.63 4.36 -18.20
C PHE A 99 21.06 3.21 -17.27
N GLY A 100 22.16 3.43 -16.55
CA GLY A 100 22.73 2.49 -15.59
C GLY A 100 22.13 2.58 -14.18
N SER A 101 22.75 1.87 -13.24
CA SER A 101 22.29 1.76 -11.85
C SER A 101 22.31 3.07 -11.06
N ASP A 102 23.24 3.99 -11.35
CA ASP A 102 23.28 5.32 -10.73
C ASP A 102 22.48 6.36 -11.52
N GLY A 103 21.80 5.93 -12.59
CA GLY A 103 21.04 6.79 -13.49
C GLY A 103 21.88 7.52 -14.53
N GLN A 104 23.19 7.25 -14.62
CA GLN A 104 24.04 7.77 -15.68
C GLN A 104 23.60 7.24 -17.05
N CYS A 105 23.56 8.08 -18.09
CA CYS A 105 23.36 7.62 -19.45
C CYS A 105 24.62 6.89 -19.94
N LEU A 106 24.45 5.65 -20.38
CA LEU A 106 25.53 4.77 -20.82
C LEU A 106 25.56 4.60 -22.34
N HIS A 107 24.44 4.89 -23.01
CA HIS A 107 24.34 4.72 -24.46
C HIS A 107 23.28 5.66 -25.05
N ILE A 108 23.65 6.32 -26.15
CA ILE A 108 22.78 7.15 -26.98
C ILE A 108 22.97 6.68 -28.43
N PRO A 109 22.00 5.99 -29.04
CA PRO A 109 22.19 5.41 -30.37
C PRO A 109 22.44 6.47 -31.46
N GLN A 110 21.92 7.69 -31.29
CA GLN A 110 22.06 8.78 -32.26
C GLN A 110 23.30 9.65 -32.04
N LEU A 111 24.15 9.32 -31.06
CA LEU A 111 25.37 10.06 -30.78
C LEU A 111 26.48 9.59 -31.73
N ALA A 112 27.19 10.53 -32.36
CA ALA A 112 28.33 10.21 -33.22
C ALA A 112 29.41 9.44 -32.42
N THR A 113 30.12 8.52 -33.09
CA THR A 113 31.06 7.58 -32.45
C THR A 113 32.19 8.27 -31.68
N ASP A 114 32.58 9.46 -32.10
CA ASP A 114 33.61 10.31 -31.49
C ASP A 114 33.06 11.34 -30.49
N ALA A 115 31.74 11.49 -30.40
CA ALA A 115 31.10 12.42 -29.50
C ALA A 115 30.93 11.83 -28.09
N LYS A 116 31.07 12.69 -27.07
CA LYS A 116 30.89 12.31 -25.66
C LYS A 116 29.43 12.43 -25.25
N ILE A 117 28.96 11.50 -24.42
CA ILE A 117 27.65 11.61 -23.76
C ILE A 117 27.63 12.90 -22.91
N PRO A 118 26.61 13.76 -23.03
CA PRO A 118 26.50 14.96 -22.21
C PRO A 118 26.49 14.63 -20.71
N VAL A 119 27.20 15.42 -19.90
CA VAL A 119 27.27 15.21 -18.43
C VAL A 119 25.88 15.24 -17.79
N ASN A 120 24.98 16.06 -18.32
CA ASN A 120 23.62 16.22 -17.81
C ASN A 120 22.65 15.14 -18.33
N ALA A 121 23.13 14.18 -19.13
CA ALA A 121 22.36 13.00 -19.52
C ALA A 121 22.33 12.01 -18.36
N CYS A 122 21.64 12.36 -17.29
CA CYS A 122 21.46 11.53 -16.11
C CYS A 122 20.02 11.58 -15.61
N VAL A 123 19.66 10.53 -14.88
CA VAL A 123 18.36 10.36 -14.22
C VAL A 123 18.64 10.28 -12.72
N PRO A 124 17.89 11.00 -11.86
CA PRO A 124 18.01 10.83 -10.42
C PRO A 124 17.85 9.36 -10.00
N SER A 125 18.76 8.87 -9.18
CA SER A 125 18.74 7.52 -8.60
C SER A 125 18.44 7.57 -7.11
N PHE A 126 17.72 6.54 -6.63
CA PHE A 126 17.28 6.45 -5.25
C PHE A 126 17.87 5.21 -4.59
N LYS A 127 18.15 5.30 -3.28
CA LYS A 127 18.60 4.14 -2.51
C LYS A 127 17.46 3.11 -2.42
N VAL A 128 17.81 1.85 -2.68
CA VAL A 128 16.90 0.71 -2.59
C VAL A 128 17.47 -0.32 -1.60
N VAL A 129 16.61 -0.88 -0.76
CA VAL A 129 16.93 -1.98 0.14
C VAL A 129 15.85 -3.05 0.04
N GLU A 130 16.26 -4.32 -0.11
CA GLU A 130 15.36 -5.45 0.11
C GLU A 130 15.41 -5.85 1.58
N ARG A 131 14.25 -5.85 2.26
CA ARG A 131 14.16 -6.30 3.66
C ARG A 131 12.79 -6.91 3.96
N GLN A 132 12.80 -8.06 4.63
CA GLN A 132 11.61 -8.87 4.94
C GLN A 132 10.71 -9.14 3.70
N GLY A 133 11.31 -9.43 2.55
CA GLY A 133 10.60 -9.74 1.30
C GLY A 133 9.86 -8.55 0.67
N MET A 134 10.18 -7.32 1.09
CA MET A 134 9.67 -6.07 0.53
C MET A 134 10.82 -5.24 -0.04
N ILE A 135 10.51 -4.47 -1.08
CA ILE A 135 11.43 -3.45 -1.59
C ILE A 135 11.13 -2.13 -0.90
N TRP A 136 12.16 -1.54 -0.32
CA TRP A 136 12.14 -0.25 0.33
C TRP A 136 12.91 0.77 -0.50
N VAL A 137 12.33 1.96 -0.67
CA VAL A 137 12.94 3.08 -1.38
C VAL A 137 13.06 4.26 -0.41
N TRP A 138 14.24 4.86 -0.37
CA TRP A 138 14.48 6.09 0.36
C TRP A 138 13.97 7.28 -0.46
N ALA A 139 13.15 8.13 0.15
CA ALA A 139 12.49 9.25 -0.56
C ALA A 139 13.42 10.44 -0.88
N GLY A 140 14.56 10.52 -0.18
CA GLY A 140 15.51 11.62 -0.28
C GLY A 140 16.79 11.26 -1.04
N GLU A 141 17.84 12.03 -0.80
CA GLU A 141 19.17 11.77 -1.36
C GLU A 141 19.75 10.45 -0.84
N LYS A 142 20.31 9.63 -1.72
CA LYS A 142 20.75 8.26 -1.41
C LYS A 142 21.80 8.21 -0.31
N GLU A 143 22.65 9.23 -0.21
CA GLU A 143 23.73 9.36 0.77
C GLU A 143 23.22 9.62 2.19
N THR A 144 21.98 10.12 2.33
CA THR A 144 21.36 10.42 3.62
C THR A 144 20.59 9.23 4.21
N ALA A 145 20.48 8.13 3.46
CA ALA A 145 19.71 6.96 3.86
C ALA A 145 20.37 6.22 5.04
N VAL A 146 19.56 5.90 6.05
CA VAL A 146 19.97 5.11 7.21
C VAL A 146 19.17 3.81 7.21
N ASP A 147 19.82 2.69 6.88
CA ASP A 147 19.15 1.40 6.67
C ASP A 147 18.51 0.88 7.98
N GLU A 148 19.02 1.26 9.15
CA GLU A 148 18.58 0.79 10.47
C GLU A 148 17.18 1.30 10.84
N ILE A 149 16.71 2.40 10.23
CA ILE A 149 15.39 2.98 10.56
C ILE A 149 14.23 2.35 9.77
N ILE A 150 14.51 1.38 8.89
CA ILE A 150 13.46 0.60 8.22
C ILE A 150 12.62 -0.12 9.28
N PRO A 151 11.29 0.10 9.33
CA PRO A 151 10.43 -0.54 10.32
C PRO A 151 10.27 -2.04 10.02
N ILE A 152 10.99 -2.87 10.76
CA ILE A 152 10.90 -4.33 10.70
C ILE A 152 9.81 -4.87 11.62
N LEU A 153 9.34 -6.09 11.32
CA LEU A 153 8.43 -6.87 12.15
C LEU A 153 9.23 -7.99 12.83
N PRO A 154 9.69 -7.83 14.09
CA PRO A 154 10.63 -8.76 14.72
C PRO A 154 10.07 -10.18 14.88
N ASP A 155 8.74 -10.32 14.96
CA ASP A 155 8.09 -11.62 15.07
C ASP A 155 8.31 -12.50 13.83
N LEU A 156 8.49 -11.91 12.65
CA LEU A 156 8.75 -12.67 11.41
C LEU A 156 10.14 -13.31 11.39
N ASP A 157 11.07 -12.80 12.19
CA ASP A 157 12.42 -13.36 12.30
C ASP A 157 12.47 -14.55 13.28
N LYS A 158 11.37 -14.80 14.02
CA LYS A 158 11.22 -15.92 14.94
C LYS A 158 10.73 -17.17 14.20
N SER A 159 11.22 -18.34 14.64
CA SER A 159 10.75 -19.63 14.11
C SER A 159 9.26 -19.85 14.36
N GLY A 160 8.57 -20.46 13.41
CA GLY A 160 7.15 -20.84 13.55
C GLY A 160 6.15 -19.79 13.08
N PHE A 161 6.59 -18.55 12.83
CA PHE A 161 5.75 -17.55 12.20
C PHE A 161 5.56 -17.81 10.71
N VAL A 162 4.36 -17.49 10.23
CA VAL A 162 4.01 -17.43 8.80
C VAL A 162 3.35 -16.09 8.52
N CYS A 163 3.49 -15.60 7.28
CA CYS A 163 2.81 -14.40 6.83
C CYS A 163 2.01 -14.63 5.55
N ALA A 164 1.01 -13.78 5.34
CA ALA A 164 0.23 -13.68 4.11
C ALA A 164 0.22 -12.21 3.68
N ASP A 165 0.68 -11.98 2.47
CA ASP A 165 0.88 -10.65 1.89
C ASP A 165 -0.24 -10.32 0.91
N PHE A 166 -0.66 -9.07 0.87
CA PHE A 166 -1.71 -8.57 -0.01
C PHE A 166 -1.43 -7.12 -0.41
N THR A 167 -1.71 -6.75 -1.66
CA THR A 167 -1.51 -5.40 -2.17
C THR A 167 -2.79 -4.85 -2.76
N LEU A 168 -3.08 -3.56 -2.61
CA LEU A 168 -4.27 -2.93 -3.20
C LEU A 168 -4.05 -1.43 -3.42
N ASP A 169 -4.34 -0.94 -4.62
CA ASP A 169 -4.42 0.49 -4.88
C ASP A 169 -5.79 1.03 -4.44
N LEU A 170 -5.79 2.23 -3.88
CA LEU A 170 -6.93 2.86 -3.22
C LEU A 170 -7.09 4.30 -3.73
N PRO A 171 -8.32 4.72 -4.07
CA PRO A 171 -8.60 6.01 -4.70
C PRO A 171 -8.90 7.10 -3.66
N TYR A 172 -8.01 7.21 -2.67
CA TYR A 172 -8.06 8.23 -1.63
C TYR A 172 -6.66 8.43 -1.04
N ASP A 173 -6.47 9.52 -0.31
CA ASP A 173 -5.20 9.89 0.30
C ASP A 173 -4.81 8.87 1.39
N GLN A 174 -3.50 8.67 1.52
CA GLN A 174 -2.91 7.82 2.56
C GLN A 174 -3.44 8.14 3.97
N THR A 175 -3.70 9.42 4.28
CA THR A 175 -4.14 9.80 5.63
C THR A 175 -5.50 9.21 6.00
N TYR A 176 -6.39 9.00 5.02
CA TYR A 176 -7.68 8.35 5.27
C TYR A 176 -7.56 6.83 5.37
N LEU A 177 -6.61 6.23 4.64
CA LEU A 177 -6.26 4.82 4.84
C LEU A 177 -5.77 4.61 6.28
N VAL A 178 -4.83 5.43 6.75
CA VAL A 178 -4.25 5.33 8.09
C VAL A 178 -5.32 5.51 9.16
N GLU A 179 -6.22 6.50 9.02
CA GLU A 179 -7.38 6.65 9.90
C GLU A 179 -8.24 5.38 9.96
N ASN A 180 -8.64 4.86 8.79
CA ASN A 180 -9.49 3.68 8.71
C ASN A 180 -8.87 2.47 9.41
N VAL A 181 -7.57 2.22 9.22
CA VAL A 181 -6.92 1.03 9.78
C VAL A 181 -6.51 1.18 11.25
N ILE A 182 -6.49 2.41 11.79
CA ILE A 182 -6.33 2.68 13.21
C ILE A 182 -7.64 2.50 13.97
N ASP A 183 -8.79 2.67 13.31
CA ASP A 183 -10.11 2.59 13.93
C ASP A 183 -10.61 1.14 14.08
N PRO A 184 -10.66 0.57 15.30
CA PRO A 184 -11.27 -0.74 15.51
C PRO A 184 -12.81 -0.73 15.54
N ALA A 185 -13.47 0.44 15.67
CA ALA A 185 -14.91 0.52 15.88
C ALA A 185 -15.71 0.14 14.64
N HIS A 186 -15.26 0.52 13.43
CA HIS A 186 -15.96 0.17 12.19
C HIS A 186 -15.94 -1.35 11.91
N VAL A 187 -14.96 -2.10 12.42
CA VAL A 187 -14.73 -3.52 12.07
C VAL A 187 -15.97 -4.39 12.30
N ALA A 188 -16.71 -4.15 13.39
CA ALA A 188 -17.95 -4.90 13.69
C ALA A 188 -19.08 -4.60 12.69
N ILE A 189 -19.11 -3.38 12.14
CA ILE A 189 -20.17 -2.86 11.29
C ILE A 189 -19.86 -3.07 9.82
N SER A 190 -18.75 -2.49 9.31
CA SER A 190 -18.39 -2.52 7.89
C SER A 190 -18.07 -3.92 7.39
N HIS A 191 -17.48 -4.77 8.24
CA HIS A 191 -17.08 -6.14 7.86
C HIS A 191 -18.07 -7.22 8.31
N HIS A 192 -19.33 -6.85 8.50
CA HIS A 192 -20.36 -7.79 8.92
C HIS A 192 -20.60 -8.91 7.90
N GLY A 193 -20.60 -10.16 8.38
CA GLY A 193 -20.98 -11.32 7.57
C GLY A 193 -19.89 -11.75 6.57
N THR A 194 -18.75 -11.06 6.54
CA THR A 194 -17.61 -11.44 5.73
C THR A 194 -16.74 -12.45 6.49
N ARG A 195 -16.26 -13.49 5.80
CA ARG A 195 -15.33 -14.46 6.39
C ARG A 195 -14.04 -13.74 6.80
N GLY A 196 -13.66 -13.85 8.06
CA GLY A 196 -12.50 -13.12 8.61
C GLY A 196 -12.81 -11.69 9.04
N GLY A 197 -14.03 -11.20 8.80
CA GLY A 197 -14.57 -9.98 9.40
C GLY A 197 -15.23 -10.25 10.77
N SER A 198 -16.13 -9.36 11.18
CA SER A 198 -16.80 -9.42 12.48
C SER A 198 -18.33 -9.48 12.34
N ASN A 199 -19.05 -9.30 13.44
CA ASN A 199 -20.49 -9.29 13.48
C ASN A 199 -20.98 -7.97 14.08
N ARG A 200 -22.04 -7.35 13.53
CA ARG A 200 -22.58 -6.10 14.06
C ARG A 200 -23.02 -6.22 15.52
N LYS A 201 -23.42 -7.42 15.95
CA LYS A 201 -23.75 -7.71 17.36
C LYS A 201 -22.57 -7.55 18.32
N ASN A 202 -21.33 -7.53 17.79
CA ASN A 202 -20.12 -7.31 18.57
C ASN A 202 -19.76 -5.82 18.68
N ALA A 203 -20.49 -4.91 18.01
CA ALA A 203 -20.30 -3.47 18.18
C ALA A 203 -20.60 -3.08 19.63
N GLN A 204 -19.69 -2.34 20.24
CA GLN A 204 -19.70 -2.01 21.66
C GLN A 204 -18.83 -0.77 21.92
N PRO A 205 -18.98 -0.10 23.07
CA PRO A 205 -18.01 0.89 23.52
C PRO A 205 -16.63 0.25 23.65
N LEU A 206 -15.60 1.03 23.33
CA LEU A 206 -14.21 0.63 23.49
C LEU A 206 -13.54 1.49 24.55
N GLU A 207 -12.63 0.88 25.28
CA GLU A 207 -11.64 1.59 26.07
C GLU A 207 -10.38 1.74 25.22
N MET A 208 -9.87 2.96 25.09
CA MET A 208 -8.70 3.29 24.28
C MET A 208 -7.70 4.10 25.10
N GLU A 209 -6.42 3.78 24.94
CA GLU A 209 -5.34 4.52 25.58
C GLU A 209 -4.25 4.86 24.57
N VAL A 210 -3.78 6.10 24.63
CA VAL A 210 -2.60 6.58 23.93
C VAL A 210 -1.40 6.32 24.83
N LEU A 211 -0.49 5.47 24.38
CA LEU A 211 0.70 5.09 25.13
C LEU A 211 1.87 6.02 24.82
N LYS A 212 1.98 6.49 23.57
CA LYS A 212 3.03 7.41 23.13
C LYS A 212 2.57 8.22 21.93
N ASN A 213 2.94 9.50 21.87
CA ASN A 213 2.80 10.37 20.71
C ASN A 213 4.13 11.11 20.49
N SER A 214 4.76 10.93 19.33
CA SER A 214 6.08 11.47 18.99
C SER A 214 6.22 11.67 17.49
N VAL A 215 7.28 12.32 17.03
CA VAL A 215 7.54 12.49 15.58
C VAL A 215 7.63 11.16 14.82
N GLN A 216 8.00 10.06 15.50
CA GLN A 216 8.03 8.70 14.90
C GLN A 216 6.64 8.05 14.79
N GLY A 217 5.58 8.67 15.32
CA GLY A 217 4.19 8.21 15.23
C GLY A 217 3.46 8.10 16.57
N VAL A 218 2.36 7.36 16.58
CA VAL A 218 1.41 7.23 17.70
C VAL A 218 1.27 5.76 18.08
N LYS A 219 1.49 5.45 19.37
CA LYS A 219 1.28 4.11 19.93
C LYS A 219 0.06 4.10 20.82
N GLY A 220 -0.78 3.09 20.68
CA GLY A 220 -2.00 2.97 21.45
C GLY A 220 -2.42 1.53 21.70
N ARG A 221 -3.46 1.39 22.52
CA ARG A 221 -4.12 0.12 22.78
C ARG A 221 -5.61 0.30 22.96
N TRP A 222 -6.36 -0.75 22.70
CA TRP A 222 -7.80 -0.77 22.89
C TRP A 222 -8.32 -2.14 23.36
N ARG A 223 -9.50 -2.14 24.00
CA ARG A 223 -10.26 -3.35 24.34
C ARG A 223 -11.76 -3.07 24.37
N GLY A 224 -12.57 -4.11 24.20
CA GLY A 224 -14.02 -4.02 24.39
C GLY A 224 -14.39 -3.92 25.86
N THR A 225 -15.55 -3.32 26.15
CA THR A 225 -16.03 -3.11 27.52
C THR A 225 -17.12 -4.08 27.96
N ASN A 226 -17.71 -4.87 27.05
CA ASN A 226 -18.83 -5.77 27.39
C ASN A 226 -18.40 -6.97 28.24
N LYS A 227 -17.12 -7.34 28.21
CA LYS A 227 -16.57 -8.44 29.01
C LYS A 227 -15.58 -7.89 30.01
N SER A 228 -15.67 -8.33 31.26
CA SER A 228 -14.63 -8.06 32.25
C SER A 228 -13.33 -8.72 31.80
N ASN A 229 -12.21 -8.00 32.00
CA ASN A 229 -10.86 -8.47 31.71
C ASN A 229 -10.62 -8.89 30.24
N GLU A 230 -11.25 -8.21 29.27
CA GLU A 230 -10.86 -8.38 27.87
C GLU A 230 -9.40 -7.97 27.67
N ALA A 231 -8.64 -8.79 26.95
CA ALA A 231 -7.23 -8.53 26.68
C ALA A 231 -7.05 -7.29 25.80
N TRP A 232 -6.02 -6.51 26.11
CA TRP A 232 -5.61 -5.38 25.30
C TRP A 232 -5.12 -5.83 23.93
N LYS A 233 -5.51 -5.07 22.91
CA LYS A 233 -4.99 -5.15 21.55
C LYS A 233 -4.22 -3.85 21.29
N TYR A 234 -3.11 -3.93 20.57
CA TYR A 234 -2.22 -2.79 20.37
C TYR A 234 -2.32 -2.30 18.93
N VAL A 235 -2.24 -0.99 18.76
CA VAL A 235 -2.28 -0.31 17.46
C VAL A 235 -1.22 0.77 17.46
N ASP A 236 -0.19 0.56 16.65
CA ASP A 236 0.92 1.49 16.51
C ASP A 236 0.92 2.07 15.09
N PHE A 237 0.73 3.38 14.97
CA PHE A 237 1.14 4.13 13.78
C PHE A 237 2.63 4.47 13.90
N VAL A 238 3.42 3.94 12.97
CA VAL A 238 4.84 4.25 12.81
C VAL A 238 4.99 5.04 11.52
N ALA A 239 5.35 6.31 11.66
CA ALA A 239 5.42 7.25 10.55
C ALA A 239 6.49 6.83 9.52
N PRO A 240 6.26 7.09 8.21
CA PRO A 240 5.03 7.65 7.64
C PRO A 240 3.96 6.61 7.31
N SER A 241 4.33 5.34 7.18
CA SER A 241 3.57 4.39 6.37
C SER A 241 2.91 3.24 7.13
N LEU A 242 3.42 2.85 8.30
CA LEU A 242 3.02 1.58 8.93
C LEU A 242 1.94 1.81 10.00
N VAL A 243 0.84 1.08 9.90
CA VAL A 243 -0.04 0.79 11.04
C VAL A 243 0.08 -0.68 11.41
N LEU A 244 0.49 -0.94 12.65
CA LEU A 244 0.72 -2.27 13.18
C LEU A 244 -0.35 -2.58 14.23
N ASN A 245 -1.28 -3.47 13.86
CA ASN A 245 -2.26 -4.04 14.77
C ASN A 245 -1.72 -5.36 15.33
N THR A 246 -1.61 -5.51 16.65
CA THR A 246 -1.15 -6.75 17.28
C THR A 246 -2.05 -7.21 18.42
N ALA A 247 -2.16 -8.52 18.55
CA ALA A 247 -2.83 -9.19 19.66
C ALA A 247 -2.03 -10.41 20.09
N TYR A 248 -1.96 -10.61 21.40
CA TYR A 248 -1.27 -11.72 22.03
C TYR A 248 -2.20 -12.46 22.97
N ILE A 249 -2.18 -13.80 22.90
CA ILE A 249 -2.95 -14.67 23.78
C ILE A 249 -1.95 -15.48 24.63
N GLU A 250 -1.63 -14.93 25.80
CA GLU A 250 -0.66 -15.47 26.76
C GLU A 250 -0.82 -16.96 27.02
N LYS A 251 -2.05 -17.42 27.30
CA LYS A 251 -2.33 -18.82 27.68
C LYS A 251 -1.94 -19.84 26.62
N LYS A 252 -1.83 -19.43 25.35
CA LYS A 252 -1.52 -20.32 24.22
C LYS A 252 -0.20 -19.97 23.54
N ASP A 253 0.49 -18.92 23.99
CA ASP A 253 1.61 -18.31 23.29
C ASP A 253 1.27 -18.03 21.82
N TRP A 254 0.08 -17.46 21.57
CA TRP A 254 -0.38 -17.14 20.22
C TRP A 254 -0.24 -15.66 19.95
N THR A 255 0.51 -15.34 18.90
CA THR A 255 0.68 -13.98 18.40
C THR A 255 0.02 -13.85 17.05
N PHE A 256 -0.79 -12.81 16.88
CA PHE A 256 -1.31 -12.37 15.59
C PHE A 256 -0.93 -10.89 15.40
N GLY A 257 -0.43 -10.57 14.22
CA GLY A 257 -0.22 -9.20 13.81
C GLY A 257 -0.72 -8.94 12.41
N LEU A 258 -1.14 -7.70 12.18
CA LEU A 258 -1.52 -7.17 10.88
C LEU A 258 -0.78 -5.86 10.68
N ALA A 259 0.26 -5.91 9.85
CA ALA A 259 1.01 -4.75 9.42
C ALA A 259 0.40 -4.21 8.12
N LEU A 260 0.04 -2.94 8.12
CA LEU A 260 -0.61 -2.25 7.01
C LEU A 260 0.28 -1.08 6.63
N TYR A 261 1.04 -1.25 5.55
CA TYR A 261 1.89 -0.20 5.01
C TYR A 261 1.12 0.58 3.96
N SER A 262 1.16 1.88 4.08
CA SER A 262 0.51 2.81 3.18
C SER A 262 1.56 3.57 2.37
N ILE A 263 1.34 3.67 1.06
CA ILE A 263 2.25 4.33 0.13
C ILE A 263 1.44 5.45 -0.53
N PRO A 264 1.82 6.72 -0.33
CA PRO A 264 1.16 7.83 -1.00
C PRO A 264 1.60 7.83 -2.45
N LEU A 265 0.79 7.28 -3.35
CA LEU A 265 1.12 7.30 -4.77
C LEU A 265 0.99 8.74 -5.32
N GLY A 266 0.06 9.52 -4.77
CA GLY A 266 -0.21 10.92 -5.12
C GLY A 266 -1.51 11.42 -4.48
N LYS A 267 -1.93 12.64 -4.80
CA LYS A 267 -3.21 13.17 -4.30
C LYS A 267 -4.37 12.32 -4.82
N GLY A 268 -5.28 11.94 -3.93
CA GLY A 268 -6.42 11.06 -4.20
C GLY A 268 -6.06 9.61 -4.47
N ARG A 269 -4.80 9.17 -4.22
CA ARG A 269 -4.35 7.82 -4.56
C ARG A 269 -3.25 7.30 -3.64
N CYS A 270 -3.49 6.14 -3.03
CA CYS A 270 -2.48 5.43 -2.26
C CYS A 270 -2.47 3.93 -2.57
N ARG A 271 -1.41 3.23 -2.13
CA ARG A 271 -1.33 1.78 -2.15
C ARG A 271 -1.23 1.24 -0.74
N LEU A 272 -2.01 0.20 -0.46
CA LEU A 272 -1.92 -0.61 0.73
C LEU A 272 -1.06 -1.85 0.45
N LEU A 273 -0.04 -2.08 1.25
CA LEU A 273 0.63 -3.37 1.40
C LEU A 273 0.24 -3.94 2.78
N ALA A 274 -0.59 -4.96 2.80
CA ALA A 274 -1.03 -5.64 4.01
C ALA A 274 -0.23 -6.92 4.21
N ARG A 275 0.24 -7.15 5.44
CA ARG A 275 0.90 -8.36 5.87
C ARG A 275 0.28 -8.85 7.17
N GLY A 276 -0.52 -9.90 7.07
CA GLY A 276 -1.00 -10.64 8.23
C GLY A 276 0.02 -11.70 8.63
N TYR A 277 0.38 -11.80 9.90
CA TYR A 277 1.33 -12.79 10.40
C TYR A 277 0.88 -13.42 11.71
N ARG A 278 1.27 -14.69 11.90
CA ARG A 278 0.92 -15.46 13.10
C ARG A 278 1.81 -16.68 13.30
N ASN A 279 1.87 -17.18 14.53
CA ASN A 279 2.58 -18.43 14.88
C ASN A 279 1.66 -19.64 15.07
N PHE A 280 0.35 -19.49 14.88
CA PHE A 280 -0.66 -20.55 15.03
C PHE A 280 -1.44 -20.79 13.75
N MET A 281 -2.06 -21.97 13.61
CA MET A 281 -2.81 -22.38 12.40
C MET A 281 -2.03 -22.11 11.10
N THR A 282 -0.75 -22.46 11.12
CA THR A 282 0.23 -22.08 10.09
C THR A 282 0.09 -22.91 8.81
N TRP A 283 -0.32 -24.17 8.92
CA TRP A 283 -0.47 -25.10 7.80
C TRP A 283 -1.37 -24.54 6.68
N GLY A 284 -2.46 -23.87 7.05
CA GLY A 284 -3.41 -23.31 6.09
C GLY A 284 -2.82 -22.17 5.26
N VAL A 285 -1.91 -21.39 5.85
CA VAL A 285 -1.21 -20.28 5.15
C VAL A 285 -0.19 -20.85 4.18
N LYS A 286 0.50 -21.93 4.55
CA LYS A 286 1.56 -22.53 3.71
C LYS A 286 1.02 -23.26 2.48
N LEU A 287 -0.16 -23.88 2.58
CA LEU A 287 -0.69 -24.75 1.52
C LEU A 287 -1.64 -24.03 0.55
N ARG A 288 -2.24 -22.90 0.94
CA ARG A 288 -3.22 -22.22 0.09
C ARG A 288 -2.53 -21.33 -0.95
N PRO A 289 -2.93 -21.39 -2.22
CA PRO A 289 -2.48 -20.43 -3.21
C PRO A 289 -2.87 -19.00 -2.78
N ARG A 290 -1.93 -18.05 -2.85
CA ARG A 290 -2.15 -16.65 -2.45
C ARG A 290 -3.43 -16.06 -3.06
N TRP A 291 -3.64 -16.29 -4.36
CA TRP A 291 -4.81 -15.75 -5.07
C TRP A 291 -6.15 -16.18 -4.45
N LEU A 292 -6.22 -17.37 -3.83
CA LEU A 292 -7.46 -17.86 -3.24
C LEU A 292 -7.80 -17.11 -1.95
N ASP A 293 -6.79 -16.87 -1.10
CA ASP A 293 -6.97 -16.07 0.11
C ASP A 293 -7.25 -14.59 -0.26
N HIS A 294 -6.60 -14.08 -1.32
CA HIS A 294 -6.81 -12.73 -1.84
C HIS A 294 -8.25 -12.48 -2.28
N LEU A 295 -8.97 -13.46 -2.84
CA LEU A 295 -10.39 -13.29 -3.18
C LEU A 295 -11.25 -12.93 -1.97
N ASN A 296 -10.89 -13.41 -0.78
CA ASN A 296 -11.59 -13.07 0.45
C ASN A 296 -11.13 -11.71 1.02
N THR A 297 -9.81 -11.44 1.02
CA THR A 297 -9.26 -10.16 1.48
C THR A 297 -9.80 -8.98 0.66
N ASN A 298 -9.92 -9.14 -0.66
CA ASN A 298 -10.54 -8.13 -1.53
C ASN A 298 -11.96 -7.79 -1.07
N LYS A 299 -12.79 -8.79 -0.74
CA LYS A 299 -14.17 -8.55 -0.29
C LYS A 299 -14.23 -7.72 0.99
N ILE A 300 -13.30 -7.93 1.92
CA ILE A 300 -13.23 -7.17 3.18
C ILE A 300 -12.90 -5.71 2.86
N LEU A 301 -11.81 -5.47 2.13
CA LEU A 301 -11.32 -4.10 1.86
C LEU A 301 -12.22 -3.31 0.92
N GLU A 302 -12.94 -3.98 0.03
CA GLU A 302 -13.94 -3.35 -0.85
C GLU A 302 -15.18 -2.84 -0.09
N GLN A 303 -15.43 -3.29 1.15
CA GLN A 303 -16.54 -2.79 1.97
C GLN A 303 -16.30 -1.37 2.45
N ASP A 304 -15.05 -0.97 2.71
CA ASP A 304 -14.71 0.37 3.18
C ASP A 304 -14.48 1.35 2.04
N LEU A 305 -14.04 0.84 0.88
CA LEU A 305 -13.60 1.62 -0.28
C LEU A 305 -14.53 2.81 -0.65
N PRO A 306 -15.84 2.61 -0.93
CA PRO A 306 -16.72 3.72 -1.30
C PRO A 306 -17.03 4.65 -0.12
N LEU A 307 -16.99 4.15 1.11
CA LEU A 307 -17.25 4.95 2.31
C LEU A 307 -16.12 5.97 2.50
N ILE A 308 -14.88 5.51 2.43
CA ILE A 308 -13.69 6.35 2.63
C ILE A 308 -13.51 7.31 1.46
N ALA A 309 -13.65 6.83 0.21
CA ALA A 309 -13.57 7.69 -0.96
C ALA A 309 -14.64 8.80 -0.92
N GLY A 310 -15.89 8.45 -0.55
CA GLY A 310 -16.97 9.42 -0.38
C GLY A 310 -16.72 10.39 0.78
N GLN A 311 -16.18 9.90 1.90
CA GLN A 311 -15.81 10.71 3.05
C GLN A 311 -14.77 11.77 2.67
N GLN A 312 -13.67 11.38 2.01
CA GLN A 312 -12.66 12.33 1.54
C GLN A 312 -13.27 13.36 0.58
N ALA A 313 -14.01 12.91 -0.44
CA ALA A 313 -14.60 13.79 -1.44
C ALA A 313 -15.52 14.85 -0.80
N GLU A 314 -16.33 14.46 0.20
CA GLU A 314 -17.20 15.39 0.91
C GLU A 314 -16.43 16.37 1.80
N ILE A 315 -15.40 15.91 2.50
CA ILE A 315 -14.53 16.77 3.33
C ILE A 315 -13.84 17.82 2.47
N GLU A 316 -13.27 17.41 1.33
CA GLU A 316 -12.61 18.31 0.38
C GLU A 316 -13.60 19.32 -0.22
N ARG A 317 -14.81 18.86 -0.60
CA ARG A 317 -15.88 19.73 -1.11
C ARG A 317 -16.30 20.79 -0.08
N LEU A 318 -16.37 20.41 1.20
CA LEU A 318 -16.74 21.34 2.27
C LEU A 318 -15.62 22.33 2.59
N GLY A 319 -14.35 21.96 2.37
CA GLY A 319 -13.20 22.86 2.55
C GLY A 319 -12.99 23.31 4.00
N ARG A 320 -13.45 22.51 4.98
CA ARG A 320 -13.39 22.83 6.42
C ARG A 320 -12.43 21.91 7.17
N SER A 321 -11.99 22.34 8.35
CA SER A 321 -11.17 21.50 9.23
C SER A 321 -11.97 20.29 9.75
N LEU A 322 -11.30 19.18 10.08
CA LEU A 322 -11.99 18.02 10.66
C LEU A 322 -12.57 18.33 12.04
N LYS A 323 -11.95 19.26 12.78
CA LYS A 323 -12.45 19.78 14.05
C LYS A 323 -13.86 20.35 13.95
N GLU A 324 -14.22 20.91 12.80
CA GLU A 324 -15.56 21.44 12.55
C GLU A 324 -16.56 20.41 12.01
N LEU A 325 -16.06 19.36 11.34
CA LEU A 325 -16.87 18.37 10.65
C LEU A 325 -17.13 17.11 11.49
N TYR A 326 -16.18 16.70 12.32
CA TYR A 326 -16.24 15.46 13.09
C TYR A 326 -16.88 15.68 14.45
N LEU A 327 -17.64 14.67 14.89
CA LEU A 327 -18.17 14.55 16.25
C LEU A 327 -17.58 13.28 16.91
N PRO A 328 -16.33 13.32 17.39
CA PRO A 328 -15.65 12.14 17.89
C PRO A 328 -16.20 11.70 19.25
N LEU A 329 -16.27 10.39 19.46
CA LEU A 329 -16.58 9.76 20.74
C LEU A 329 -15.30 9.22 21.37
N LYS A 330 -15.10 9.48 22.68
CA LYS A 330 -13.96 8.94 23.43
C LYS A 330 -13.88 7.41 23.38
N THR A 331 -15.04 6.75 23.23
CA THR A 331 -15.19 5.29 23.21
C THR A 331 -14.99 4.64 21.83
N SER A 332 -14.62 5.41 20.80
CA SER A 332 -14.33 4.87 19.46
C SER A 332 -13.23 5.63 18.71
N ASP A 333 -13.06 6.94 18.95
CA ASP A 333 -12.29 7.80 18.06
C ASP A 333 -10.99 8.34 18.66
N THR A 334 -10.64 7.96 19.90
CA THR A 334 -9.47 8.51 20.61
C THR A 334 -8.18 8.38 19.79
N LEU A 335 -7.90 7.20 19.23
CA LEU A 335 -6.67 6.98 18.46
C LEU A 335 -6.70 7.70 17.09
N VAL A 336 -7.87 7.79 16.45
CA VAL A 336 -8.07 8.51 15.19
C VAL A 336 -7.78 10.00 15.37
N ILE A 337 -8.37 10.61 16.40
CA ILE A 337 -8.16 12.03 16.69
C ILE A 337 -6.70 12.32 17.01
N GLU A 338 -6.02 11.42 17.73
CA GLU A 338 -4.60 11.60 18.04
C GLU A 338 -3.70 11.45 16.81
N TYR A 339 -4.04 10.58 15.86
CA TYR A 339 -3.38 10.55 14.56
C TYR A 339 -3.61 11.84 13.76
N ARG A 340 -4.83 12.37 13.71
CA ARG A 340 -5.12 13.64 13.02
C ARG A 340 -4.40 14.83 13.65
N LYS A 341 -4.28 14.87 14.99
CA LYS A 341 -3.45 15.86 15.69
C LYS A 341 -1.95 15.65 15.45
N TRP A 342 -1.50 14.41 15.27
CA TRP A 342 -0.11 14.12 14.89
C TRP A 342 0.21 14.78 13.53
N LEU A 343 -0.72 14.71 12.56
CA LEU A 343 -0.57 15.42 11.28
C LEU A 343 -0.49 16.94 11.47
N ASP A 344 -1.34 17.54 12.31
CA ASP A 344 -1.27 18.97 12.62
C ASP A 344 0.10 19.37 13.21
N LYS A 345 0.64 18.52 14.09
CA LYS A 345 1.86 18.84 14.84
C LYS A 345 3.15 18.59 14.05
N PHE A 346 3.20 17.52 13.28
CA PHE A 346 4.43 17.03 12.65
C PHE A 346 4.38 17.03 11.12
N GLY A 347 3.20 17.05 10.52
CA GLY A 347 2.98 16.77 9.10
C GLY A 347 3.21 17.94 8.14
N SER A 348 3.69 19.10 8.59
CA SER A 348 3.83 20.30 7.76
C SER A 348 4.70 20.10 6.50
N SER A 349 5.70 19.21 6.56
CA SER A 349 6.55 18.88 5.42
C SER A 349 5.84 18.05 4.34
N LEU A 350 4.76 17.33 4.68
CA LEU A 350 4.02 16.47 3.75
C LEU A 350 3.53 17.30 2.56
N PRO A 351 3.57 16.76 1.32
CA PRO A 351 3.09 17.50 0.14
C PRO A 351 1.61 17.90 0.26
N PHE A 352 0.79 17.01 0.79
CA PHE A 352 -0.61 17.26 1.15
C PHE A 352 -0.98 16.43 2.38
N TYR A 353 -1.91 16.92 3.19
CA TYR A 353 -2.49 16.20 4.32
C TYR A 353 -3.76 16.90 4.82
N HIS A 354 -4.59 16.17 5.56
CA HIS A 354 -5.69 16.74 6.35
C HIS A 354 -5.53 16.32 7.81
N GLY A 355 -5.11 17.25 8.66
CA GLY A 355 -5.00 17.06 10.10
C GLY A 355 -6.31 17.32 10.82
N TYR A 356 -6.30 17.44 12.15
CA TYR A 356 -7.55 17.68 12.88
C TYR A 356 -8.01 19.13 12.71
N SER A 357 -7.08 20.09 12.86
CA SER A 357 -7.36 21.53 12.77
C SER A 357 -6.78 22.17 11.51
N THR A 358 -5.75 21.56 10.92
CA THR A 358 -5.03 22.10 9.76
C THR A 358 -5.15 21.17 8.56
N PHE A 359 -4.94 21.69 7.36
CA PHE A 359 -4.83 20.89 6.15
C PHE A 359 -3.95 21.61 5.13
N LYS A 360 -3.32 20.83 4.26
CA LYS A 360 -2.49 21.31 3.16
C LYS A 360 -2.94 20.57 1.90
N ASN A 361 -3.33 21.33 0.89
CA ASN A 361 -3.70 20.81 -0.42
C ASN A 361 -2.59 21.10 -1.44
N VAL A 362 -2.60 20.38 -2.56
CA VAL A 362 -1.75 20.69 -3.71
C VAL A 362 -2.29 21.98 -4.35
N GLU A 363 -1.43 22.97 -4.60
CA GLU A 363 -1.83 24.19 -5.31
C GLU A 363 -2.32 23.84 -6.72
N ASN A 364 -3.51 24.32 -7.08
CA ASN A 364 -4.22 24.22 -8.36
C ASN A 364 -3.36 23.83 -9.58
N GLY A 365 -3.14 22.53 -9.77
CA GLY A 365 -3.12 21.92 -11.09
C GLY A 365 -4.37 21.06 -11.15
N GLU A 366 -5.17 21.17 -12.20
CA GLU A 366 -6.30 20.27 -12.44
C GLU A 366 -5.85 18.84 -12.11
N LEU A 367 -6.36 18.28 -11.01
CA LEU A 367 -6.15 16.87 -10.74
C LEU A 367 -6.83 16.18 -11.91
N ASP A 368 -6.00 15.73 -12.85
CA ASP A 368 -6.41 15.00 -14.04
C ASP A 368 -7.39 13.94 -13.55
N SER A 369 -8.67 14.18 -13.84
CA SER A 369 -9.82 13.48 -13.25
C SER A 369 -9.91 12.10 -13.86
N LYS A 370 -8.84 11.31 -13.68
CA LYS A 370 -8.84 9.91 -14.05
C LYS A 370 -9.98 9.29 -13.26
N PRO A 371 -10.93 8.65 -13.93
CA PRO A 371 -12.06 8.05 -13.26
C PRO A 371 -11.52 7.13 -12.17
N ILE A 372 -12.07 7.28 -10.96
CA ILE A 372 -11.76 6.41 -9.84
C ILE A 372 -12.08 4.98 -10.29
N LEU A 373 -11.04 4.22 -10.64
CA LEU A 373 -11.18 2.84 -11.08
C LEU A 373 -11.50 1.99 -9.84
N LEU A 374 -12.77 1.80 -9.54
CA LEU A 374 -13.23 1.00 -8.40
C LEU A 374 -13.11 -0.51 -8.66
N ASP A 375 -12.70 -0.92 -9.85
CA ASP A 375 -12.61 -2.32 -10.22
C ASP A 375 -11.44 -3.03 -9.52
N ARG A 376 -11.62 -4.31 -9.23
CA ARG A 376 -10.59 -5.16 -8.61
C ARG A 376 -9.42 -5.44 -9.56
N PHE A 377 -9.67 -5.42 -10.87
CA PHE A 377 -8.68 -5.85 -11.86
C PHE A 377 -7.49 -4.90 -11.88
N SER A 378 -7.77 -3.61 -12.02
CA SER A 378 -6.77 -2.53 -12.04
C SER A 378 -6.08 -2.38 -10.68
N ARG A 379 -6.85 -2.37 -9.59
CA ARG A 379 -6.34 -2.07 -8.24
C ARG A 379 -5.59 -3.22 -7.55
N HIS A 380 -5.78 -4.45 -8.00
CA HIS A 380 -5.16 -5.62 -7.37
C HIS A 380 -4.67 -6.66 -8.37
N THR A 381 -5.55 -7.17 -9.24
CA THR A 381 -5.22 -8.34 -10.08
C THR A 381 -4.00 -8.09 -10.97
N LEU A 382 -3.86 -6.91 -11.56
CA LEU A 382 -2.71 -6.56 -12.41
C LEU A 382 -1.39 -6.39 -11.62
N ILE A 383 -1.49 -6.08 -10.32
CA ILE A 383 -0.35 -5.77 -9.45
C ILE A 383 0.16 -7.04 -8.75
N CYS A 384 -0.75 -7.92 -8.30
CA CYS A 384 -0.41 -9.17 -7.65
C CYS A 384 -0.05 -10.26 -8.67
N SER A 385 1.18 -10.77 -8.62
CA SER A 385 1.67 -11.77 -9.59
C SER A 385 0.86 -13.07 -9.53
N SER A 386 0.43 -13.47 -8.33
CA SER A 386 -0.39 -14.67 -8.13
C SER A 386 -1.79 -14.52 -8.74
N CYS A 387 -2.45 -13.39 -8.53
CA CYS A 387 -3.79 -13.14 -9.04
C CYS A 387 -3.77 -12.93 -10.56
N ASN A 388 -2.80 -12.16 -11.08
CA ASN A 388 -2.61 -12.01 -12.51
C ASN A 388 -2.38 -13.37 -13.19
N ARG A 389 -1.51 -14.23 -12.64
CA ARG A 389 -1.26 -15.56 -13.19
C ARG A 389 -2.52 -16.42 -13.18
N ALA A 390 -3.24 -16.46 -12.06
CA ALA A 390 -4.50 -17.20 -11.95
C ALA A 390 -5.54 -16.72 -12.98
N TYR A 391 -5.66 -15.40 -13.15
CA TYR A 391 -6.51 -14.77 -14.16
C TYR A 391 -6.14 -15.21 -15.58
N GLN A 392 -4.85 -15.12 -15.95
CA GLN A 392 -4.36 -15.49 -17.28
C GLN A 392 -4.57 -16.98 -17.58
N VAL A 393 -4.25 -17.86 -16.63
CA VAL A 393 -4.49 -19.31 -16.76
C VAL A 393 -5.96 -19.60 -16.96
N THR A 394 -6.82 -19.01 -16.13
CA THR A 394 -8.28 -19.19 -16.22
C THR A 394 -8.82 -18.71 -17.57
N ASN A 395 -8.31 -17.59 -18.09
CA ASN A 395 -8.70 -17.10 -19.40
C ASN A 395 -8.24 -18.03 -20.53
N ARG A 396 -7.03 -18.60 -20.47
CA ARG A 396 -6.55 -19.58 -21.45
C ARG A 396 -7.34 -20.88 -21.42
N VAL A 397 -7.68 -21.39 -20.23
CA VAL A 397 -8.54 -22.59 -20.07
C VAL A 397 -9.89 -22.34 -20.72
N LYS A 398 -10.54 -21.20 -20.43
CA LYS A 398 -11.81 -20.81 -21.05
C LYS A 398 -11.73 -20.87 -22.59
N GLN A 399 -10.75 -20.19 -23.18
CA GLN A 399 -10.61 -20.13 -24.64
C GLN A 399 -10.30 -21.49 -25.26
N SER A 400 -9.43 -22.28 -24.62
CA SER A 400 -9.07 -23.62 -25.10
C SER A 400 -10.27 -24.57 -25.06
N CYS A 401 -11.03 -24.56 -23.97
CA CYS A 401 -12.24 -25.37 -23.84
C CYS A 401 -13.32 -25.00 -24.86
N ILE A 402 -13.49 -23.72 -25.21
CA ILE A 402 -14.39 -23.29 -26.29
C ILE A 402 -13.92 -23.86 -27.63
N GLY A 403 -12.63 -23.76 -27.94
CA GLY A 403 -12.05 -24.32 -29.17
C GLY A 403 -12.24 -25.85 -29.26
N VAL A 404 -11.98 -26.57 -28.17
CA VAL A 404 -12.19 -28.02 -28.07
C VAL A 404 -13.67 -28.38 -28.26
N ALA A 405 -14.59 -27.63 -27.65
CA ALA A 405 -16.02 -27.88 -27.79
C ALA A 405 -16.49 -27.72 -29.25
N ILE A 406 -16.04 -26.68 -29.94
CA ILE A 406 -16.34 -26.42 -31.36
C ILE A 406 -15.76 -27.54 -32.25
N ALA A 407 -14.50 -27.91 -32.03
CA ALA A 407 -13.85 -28.96 -32.81
C ALA A 407 -14.56 -30.32 -32.64
N LEU A 408 -14.92 -30.68 -31.41
CA LEU A 408 -15.64 -31.93 -31.11
C LEU A 408 -17.08 -31.92 -31.62
N ALA A 409 -17.76 -30.77 -31.61
CA ALA A 409 -19.07 -30.64 -32.24
C ALA A 409 -18.97 -30.88 -33.76
N ALA A 410 -17.93 -30.36 -34.42
CA ALA A 410 -17.69 -30.63 -35.83
C ALA A 410 -17.39 -32.12 -36.10
N VAL A 411 -16.57 -32.77 -35.25
CA VAL A 411 -16.32 -34.22 -35.34
C VAL A 411 -17.61 -35.03 -35.18
N ALA A 412 -18.49 -34.65 -34.25
CA ALA A 412 -19.77 -35.33 -34.06
C ALA A 412 -20.71 -35.19 -35.28
N ILE A 413 -20.66 -34.06 -36.00
CA ILE A 413 -21.44 -33.85 -37.23
C ILE A 413 -20.90 -34.71 -38.37
N LEU A 414 -19.57 -34.85 -38.47
CA LEU A 414 -18.90 -35.51 -39.59
C LEU A 414 -18.70 -37.03 -39.40
N ALA A 415 -18.72 -37.53 -38.17
CA ALA A 415 -18.55 -38.95 -37.91
C ALA A 415 -19.74 -39.75 -38.46
N ASP A 416 -19.51 -40.98 -38.89
CA ASP A 416 -20.60 -41.92 -39.22
C ASP A 416 -20.90 -42.87 -38.05
N ASP A 417 -19.88 -43.20 -37.25
CA ASP A 417 -19.99 -44.09 -36.10
C ASP A 417 -20.71 -43.41 -34.92
N SER A 418 -21.75 -44.08 -34.40
CA SER A 418 -22.58 -43.56 -33.32
C SER A 418 -21.85 -43.45 -31.98
N THR A 419 -20.87 -44.31 -31.72
CA THR A 419 -20.04 -44.28 -30.50
C THR A 419 -19.15 -43.05 -30.52
N ILE A 420 -18.50 -42.77 -31.66
CA ILE A 420 -17.67 -41.58 -31.85
C ILE A 420 -18.51 -40.31 -31.70
N LYS A 421 -19.73 -40.27 -32.24
CA LYS A 421 -20.66 -39.13 -32.06
C LYS A 421 -20.97 -38.88 -30.58
N ILE A 422 -21.39 -39.90 -29.86
CA ILE A 422 -21.79 -39.78 -28.45
C ILE A 422 -20.60 -39.33 -27.60
N ALA A 423 -19.41 -39.91 -27.83
CA ALA A 423 -18.20 -39.53 -27.12
C ALA A 423 -17.80 -38.07 -27.41
N ALA A 424 -17.81 -37.66 -28.68
CA ALA A 424 -17.48 -36.29 -29.07
C ALA A 424 -18.46 -35.26 -28.48
N ILE A 425 -19.76 -35.55 -28.47
CA ILE A 425 -20.78 -34.70 -27.84
C ILE A 425 -20.55 -34.60 -26.33
N SER A 426 -20.28 -35.72 -25.66
CA SER A 426 -20.09 -35.76 -24.20
C SER A 426 -18.85 -34.97 -23.78
N VAL A 427 -17.73 -35.12 -24.49
CA VAL A 427 -16.52 -34.35 -24.21
C VAL A 427 -16.71 -32.87 -24.58
N SER A 428 -17.46 -32.56 -25.63
CA SER A 428 -17.82 -31.17 -25.97
C SER A 428 -18.63 -30.51 -24.85
N ILE A 429 -19.64 -31.19 -24.31
CA ILE A 429 -20.44 -30.70 -23.17
C ILE A 429 -19.55 -30.49 -21.93
N ALA A 430 -18.67 -31.46 -21.61
CA ALA A 430 -17.73 -31.33 -20.50
C ALA A 430 -16.80 -30.11 -20.67
N ALA A 431 -16.30 -29.88 -21.89
CA ALA A 431 -15.48 -28.71 -22.20
C ALA A 431 -16.27 -27.40 -22.02
N ILE A 432 -17.54 -27.34 -22.43
CA ILE A 432 -18.41 -26.19 -22.19
C ILE A 432 -18.58 -25.94 -20.69
N ILE A 433 -18.85 -26.97 -19.88
CA ILE A 433 -18.99 -26.85 -18.42
C ILE A 433 -17.71 -26.28 -17.80
N ILE A 434 -16.54 -26.80 -18.17
CA ILE A 434 -15.25 -26.30 -17.68
C ILE A 434 -15.04 -24.84 -18.10
N SER A 435 -15.42 -24.47 -19.34
CA SER A 435 -15.34 -23.08 -19.81
C SER A 435 -16.22 -22.15 -18.99
N VAL A 436 -17.45 -22.55 -18.65
CA VAL A 436 -18.35 -21.79 -17.78
C VAL A 436 -17.76 -21.62 -16.39
N MET A 437 -17.25 -22.71 -15.78
CA MET A 437 -16.58 -22.64 -14.48
C MET A 437 -15.36 -21.71 -14.49
N ALA A 438 -14.54 -21.80 -15.54
CA ALA A 438 -13.40 -20.91 -15.75
C ALA A 438 -13.87 -19.46 -15.91
N HIS A 439 -14.93 -19.20 -16.66
CA HIS A 439 -15.48 -17.86 -16.79
C HIS A 439 -15.97 -17.31 -15.44
N THR A 440 -16.70 -18.10 -14.66
CA THR A 440 -17.15 -17.72 -13.30
C THR A 440 -15.99 -17.43 -12.36
N LEU A 441 -14.87 -18.17 -12.47
CA LEU A 441 -13.67 -17.87 -11.69
C LEU A 441 -12.97 -16.59 -12.19
N LYS A 442 -12.87 -16.41 -13.51
CA LYS A 442 -12.26 -15.23 -14.15
C LYS A 442 -12.94 -13.94 -13.68
N THR A 443 -14.28 -13.89 -13.67
CA THR A 443 -15.03 -12.69 -13.28
C THR A 443 -14.80 -12.30 -11.82
N ARG A 444 -14.39 -13.23 -10.95
CA ARG A 444 -13.97 -12.90 -9.58
C ARG A 444 -12.68 -12.08 -9.52
N PHE A 445 -11.84 -12.09 -10.55
CA PHE A 445 -10.67 -11.22 -10.62
C PHE A 445 -10.96 -9.86 -11.28
N GLU A 446 -12.12 -9.74 -11.94
CA GLU A 446 -12.56 -8.56 -12.70
C GLU A 446 -13.65 -7.76 -11.98
N HIS A 447 -14.04 -8.18 -10.78
CA HIS A 447 -15.20 -7.64 -10.10
C HIS A 447 -15.13 -6.11 -9.99
N SER A 448 -16.03 -5.43 -10.69
CA SER A 448 -16.33 -4.03 -10.46
C SER A 448 -17.22 -3.93 -9.23
N TYR A 449 -16.85 -3.08 -8.29
CA TYR A 449 -17.74 -2.77 -7.17
C TYR A 449 -19.04 -2.19 -7.73
N THR A 450 -20.16 -2.88 -7.52
CA THR A 450 -21.51 -2.35 -7.75
C THR A 450 -22.16 -2.21 -6.39
N ARG A 451 -22.56 -0.98 -6.02
CA ARG A 451 -23.35 -0.73 -4.81
C ARG A 451 -24.64 -1.56 -4.92
N HIS A 452 -24.81 -2.53 -4.02
CA HIS A 452 -26.08 -3.25 -3.87
C HIS A 452 -27.02 -2.46 -2.99
#